data_AF-A0A2J8MXT5-F1
#
_entry.id   AF-A0A2J8MXT5-F1
#
_cell.length_a   1.000
_cell.length_b   1.000
_cell.length_c   1.000
_cell.angle_alpha   90.00
_cell.angle_beta   90.00
_cell.angle_gamma   90.00
#
_symmetry.space_group_name_H-M   'P 1'
#
loop_
_entity.id
_entity.type
_entity.pdbx_description
1 polymer ?
#
loop_
_entity_poly.entity_id
_entity_poly.type
_entity_poly.pdbx_seq_one_letter_code
_entity_poly.pdbx_strand_id
1 'polypeptide(L)'
;MTSFRLALIQLQISSIKSDNVTRACSFIREAATQGAKIVSLPECFNSPYGTKYFPEYAEKIPGESTQKLCEVAKECSIYLIGGNFLPTRLYP
;
A
#
# COMPACT_ATOMS: atom_id res chain seq x y z
N MET A 1 -4.41 -26.18 9.95
CA MET A 1 -3.67 -25.19 9.15
C MET A 1 -2.67 -24.49 10.05
N THR A 2 -1.37 -24.81 9.94
CA THR A 2 -0.34 -24.26 10.85
C THR A 2 0.70 -23.39 10.14
N SER A 3 0.69 -23.35 8.80
CA SER A 3 1.63 -22.57 8.00
C SER A 3 0.89 -21.71 6.99
N PHE A 4 1.40 -20.49 6.80
CA PHE A 4 0.97 -19.55 5.76
C PHE A 4 2.19 -18.85 5.18
N ARG A 5 2.05 -18.32 3.96
CA ARG A 5 3.10 -17.53 3.31
C ARG A 5 2.85 -16.04 3.51
N LEU A 6 3.84 -15.36 4.09
CA LEU A 6 3.90 -13.90 4.22
C LEU A 6 4.82 -13.34 3.14
N ALA A 7 4.38 -12.29 2.44
CA ALA A 7 5.24 -11.52 1.54
C ALA A 7 5.46 -10.10 2.08
N LEU A 8 6.71 -9.64 2.02
CA LEU A 8 7.09 -8.28 2.37
C LEU A 8 7.50 -7.56 1.09
N ILE A 9 6.75 -6.55 0.70
CA ILE A 9 7.02 -5.81 -0.54
C ILE A 9 8.06 -4.73 -0.22
N GLN A 10 9.21 -4.82 -0.89
CA GLN A 10 10.21 -3.76 -0.87
C GLN A 10 10.04 -2.88 -2.11
N LEU A 11 9.49 -1.68 -1.93
CA LEU A 11 9.17 -0.76 -3.01
C LEU A 11 10.15 0.40 -3.06
N GLN A 12 10.76 0.66 -4.23
CA GLN A 12 11.49 1.90 -4.46
C GLN A 12 10.48 3.05 -4.65
N ILE A 13 10.51 4.08 -3.82
CA ILE A 13 9.52 5.16 -3.86
C ILE A 13 9.93 6.26 -4.85
N SER A 14 8.99 6.74 -5.66
CA SER A 14 9.15 7.93 -6.51
C SER A 14 8.32 9.10 -5.98
N SER A 15 8.49 10.29 -6.58
CA SER A 15 7.64 11.45 -6.32
C SER A 15 6.27 11.38 -7.01
N ILE A 16 5.98 10.32 -7.77
CA ILE A 16 4.70 10.20 -8.48
C ILE A 16 3.85 9.17 -7.74
N LYS A 17 2.86 9.67 -6.98
CA LYS A 17 1.97 8.87 -6.15
C LYS A 17 1.27 7.75 -6.93
N SER A 18 0.74 8.06 -8.11
CA SER A 18 0.06 7.07 -8.97
C SER A 18 0.98 5.92 -9.36
N ASP A 19 2.26 6.19 -9.63
CA ASP A 19 3.25 5.20 -10.03
C ASP A 19 3.61 4.30 -8.85
N ASN A 20 3.73 4.88 -7.66
CA ASN A 20 3.95 4.15 -6.42
C ASN A 20 2.79 3.17 -6.16
N VAL A 21 1.55 3.65 -6.21
CA VAL A 21 0.36 2.82 -5.97
C VAL A 21 0.23 1.73 -7.05
N THR A 22 0.46 2.06 -8.32
CA THR A 22 0.37 1.09 -9.42
C THR A 22 1.38 -0.04 -9.26
N ARG A 23 2.63 0.28 -8.91
CA ARG A 23 3.68 -0.72 -8.66
C ARG A 23 3.40 -1.54 -7.40
N ALA A 24 2.91 -0.92 -6.33
CA ALA A 24 2.46 -1.63 -5.14
C ALA A 24 1.39 -2.68 -5.49
N CYS A 25 0.36 -2.31 -6.25
CA CYS A 25 -0.67 -3.24 -6.71
C CYS A 25 -0.10 -4.37 -7.58
N SER A 26 0.88 -4.09 -8.45
CA SER A 26 1.55 -5.12 -9.25
C SER A 26 2.27 -6.16 -8.39
N PHE A 27 3.06 -5.71 -7.41
CA PHE A 27 3.77 -6.62 -6.50
C PHE A 27 2.82 -7.39 -5.58
N ILE A 28 1.69 -6.81 -5.18
CA ILE A 28 0.66 -7.51 -4.43
C ILE A 28 0.09 -8.68 -5.26
N ARG A 29 -0.24 -8.43 -6.53
CA ARG A 29 -0.72 -9.48 -7.44
C ARG A 29 0.32 -10.57 -7.63
N GLU A 30 1.57 -10.20 -7.83
CA GLU A 30 2.68 -11.15 -7.95
C GLU A 30 2.87 -12.00 -6.67
N ALA A 31 2.84 -11.39 -5.49
CA ALA A 31 2.91 -12.12 -4.23
C ALA A 31 1.74 -13.11 -4.07
N ALA A 32 0.54 -12.71 -4.50
CA ALA A 32 -0.64 -13.57 -4.48
C ALA A 32 -0.50 -14.77 -5.44
N THR A 33 0.02 -14.58 -6.66
CA THR A 33 0.29 -15.70 -7.59
C THR A 33 1.36 -16.65 -7.05
N GLN A 34 2.30 -16.14 -6.26
CA GLN A 34 3.27 -16.94 -5.52
C GLN A 34 2.70 -17.57 -4.24
N GLY A 35 1.39 -17.47 -3.98
CA GLY A 35 0.70 -18.15 -2.88
C GLY A 35 0.78 -17.44 -1.52
N ALA A 36 1.17 -16.16 -1.47
CA ALA A 36 1.09 -15.37 -0.25
C ALA A 36 -0.36 -15.26 0.23
N LYS A 37 -0.58 -15.44 1.54
CA LYS A 37 -1.87 -15.23 2.20
C LYS A 37 -1.93 -13.91 2.94
N ILE A 38 -0.77 -13.42 3.37
CA ILE A 38 -0.59 -12.11 3.98
C ILE A 38 0.48 -11.37 3.19
N VAL A 39 0.22 -10.10 2.86
CA VAL A 39 1.17 -9.22 2.16
C VAL A 39 1.28 -7.93 2.95
N SER A 40 2.51 -7.43 3.15
CA SER A 40 2.76 -6.14 3.80
C SER A 40 3.49 -5.18 2.86
N LEU A 41 2.98 -3.95 2.79
CA LEU A 41 3.63 -2.81 2.14
C LEU A 41 4.59 -2.10 3.11
N PRO A 42 5.57 -1.34 2.59
CA PRO A 42 6.49 -0.56 3.42
C PRO A 42 5.84 0.71 3.97
N GLU A 43 6.51 1.38 4.90
CA GLU A 43 6.15 2.73 5.35
C GLU A 43 6.26 3.74 4.20
N CYS A 44 5.35 4.73 4.18
CA CYS A 44 5.26 5.80 3.20
C CYS A 44 5.24 5.27 1.75
N PHE A 45 4.56 4.15 1.49
CA PHE A 45 4.59 3.52 0.17
C PHE A 45 4.07 4.41 -0.96
N ASN A 46 3.26 5.44 -0.66
CA ASN A 46 2.63 6.30 -1.64
C ASN A 46 3.37 7.64 -1.86
N SER A 47 4.40 7.97 -1.06
CA SER A 47 4.99 9.31 -1.02
C SER A 47 6.47 9.32 -0.63
N PRO A 48 7.28 10.28 -1.14
CA PRO A 48 8.64 10.46 -0.65
C PRO A 48 8.68 10.70 0.85
N TYR A 49 9.67 10.11 1.53
CA TYR A 49 9.82 10.28 2.97
C TYR A 49 10.26 11.71 3.31
N GLY A 50 9.50 12.38 4.17
CA GLY A 50 9.86 13.69 4.71
C GLY A 50 8.66 14.56 5.03
N THR A 51 8.71 15.25 6.18
CA THR A 51 7.59 16.04 6.72
C THR A 51 7.05 17.11 5.77
N LYS A 52 7.89 17.63 4.88
CA LYS A 52 7.51 18.61 3.86
C LYS A 52 6.55 18.08 2.79
N TYR A 53 6.53 16.77 2.54
CA TYR A 53 5.64 16.13 1.57
C TYR A 53 4.29 15.75 2.17
N PHE A 54 4.20 15.72 3.50
CA PHE A 54 3.02 15.22 4.19
C PHE A 54 1.73 15.99 3.83
N PRO A 55 1.72 17.33 3.73
CA PRO A 55 0.51 18.04 3.35
C PRO A 55 0.03 17.76 1.92
N GLU A 56 0.95 17.47 1.00
CA GLU A 56 0.66 17.27 -0.42
C GLU A 56 0.19 15.84 -0.73
N TYR A 57 0.77 14.85 -0.06
CA TYR A 57 0.50 13.43 -0.32
C TYR A 57 -0.51 12.82 0.67
N ALA A 58 -0.94 13.58 1.67
CA ALA A 58 -1.92 13.10 2.64
C ALA A 58 -3.29 12.89 1.99
N GLU A 59 -3.90 11.75 2.28
CA GLU A 59 -5.24 11.40 1.78
C GLU A 59 -6.22 11.22 2.93
N LYS A 60 -7.50 11.51 2.66
CA LYS A 60 -8.57 11.03 3.55
C LYS A 60 -8.67 9.52 3.43
N ILE A 61 -9.15 8.88 4.49
CA ILE A 61 -9.48 7.45 4.48
C ILE A 61 -11.01 7.32 4.61
N PRO A 62 -11.72 6.75 3.62
CA PRO A 62 -11.20 6.22 2.35
C PRO A 62 -10.78 7.31 1.36
N GLY A 63 -9.76 7.00 0.55
CA GLY A 63 -9.18 7.82 -0.52
C GLY A 63 -8.55 6.94 -1.61
N GLU A 64 -7.93 7.56 -2.63
CA GLU A 64 -7.42 6.90 -3.84
C GLU A 64 -6.54 5.68 -3.52
N SER A 65 -5.56 5.86 -2.63
CA SER A 65 -4.62 4.80 -2.25
C SER A 65 -5.35 3.63 -1.59
N THR A 66 -6.17 3.92 -0.57
CA THR A 66 -6.92 2.86 0.15
C THR A 66 -7.93 2.13 -0.72
N GLN A 67 -8.59 2.82 -1.65
CA GLN A 67 -9.54 2.20 -2.58
C GLN A 67 -8.83 1.17 -3.47
N LYS A 68 -7.71 1.56 -4.10
CA LYS A 68 -6.90 0.66 -4.91
C LYS A 68 -6.35 -0.53 -4.11
N LEU A 69 -5.93 -0.31 -2.87
CA LEU A 69 -5.49 -1.39 -1.97
C LEU A 69 -6.63 -2.35 -1.61
N CYS A 70 -7.83 -1.82 -1.32
CA CYS A 70 -9.01 -2.64 -1.03
C CYS A 70 -9.45 -3.47 -2.24
N GLU A 71 -9.41 -2.89 -3.44
CA GLU A 71 -9.71 -3.57 -4.69
C GLU A 71 -8.75 -4.73 -4.93
N VAL A 72 -7.43 -4.49 -4.92
CA VAL A 72 -6.44 -5.54 -5.18
C VAL A 72 -6.44 -6.64 -4.10
N ALA A 73 -6.68 -6.29 -2.83
CA ALA A 73 -6.79 -7.28 -1.77
C ALA A 73 -8.01 -8.21 -1.96
N LYS A 74 -9.15 -7.65 -2.41
CA LYS A 74 -10.35 -8.42 -2.76
C LYS A 74 -10.12 -9.28 -4.00
N GLU A 75 -9.56 -8.71 -5.06
CA GLU A 75 -9.22 -9.44 -6.30
C GLU A 75 -8.35 -10.67 -6.01
N CYS A 76 -7.32 -10.51 -5.18
CA CYS A 76 -6.37 -11.56 -4.86
C CYS A 76 -6.81 -12.49 -3.72
N SER A 77 -7.88 -12.18 -3.00
CA SER A 77 -8.35 -12.93 -1.81
C SER A 77 -7.24 -13.13 -0.76
N ILE A 78 -6.55 -12.05 -0.41
CA ILE A 78 -5.44 -12.03 0.56
C ILE A 78 -5.73 -11.07 1.73
N TYR A 79 -4.98 -11.22 2.81
CA TYR A 79 -4.86 -10.18 3.83
C TYR A 79 -3.76 -9.20 3.45
N LEU A 80 -4.08 -7.91 3.40
CA LEU A 80 -3.14 -6.86 3.02
C LEU A 80 -2.92 -5.89 4.19
N ILE A 81 -1.66 -5.77 4.62
CA ILE A 81 -1.19 -4.73 5.53
C ILE A 81 -0.73 -3.57 4.66
N GLY A 82 -1.55 -2.52 4.57
CA GLY A 82 -1.34 -1.37 3.67
C GLY A 82 -0.18 -0.42 4.03
N GLY A 83 0.78 -0.87 4.84
CA GLY A 83 1.87 -0.04 5.36
C GLY A 83 1.34 1.14 6.19
N ASN A 84 2.09 2.24 6.17
CA ASN A 84 1.70 3.51 6.76
C ASN A 84 1.72 4.59 5.66
N PHE A 85 0.69 5.42 5.60
CA PHE A 85 0.70 6.67 4.83
C PHE A 85 -0.07 7.71 5.63
N LEU A 86 0.23 8.98 5.41
CA LEU A 86 -0.25 10.02 6.30
C LEU A 86 -1.70 10.38 5.98
N PRO A 87 -2.63 10.24 6.94
CA PRO A 87 -3.98 10.71 6.75
C PRO A 87 -4.00 12.24 6.80
N THR A 88 -4.82 12.87 5.96
CA THR A 88 -5.09 14.30 6.10
C THR A 88 -5.66 14.56 7.50
N ARG A 89 -5.17 15.59 8.22
CA ARG A 89 -5.74 15.96 9.53
C ARG A 89 -7.25 16.11 9.39
N LEU A 90 -8.00 15.35 10.19
CA LEU A 90 -9.47 15.39 10.20
C LEU A 90 -10.02 16.60 10.97
N TYR A 91 -9.18 17.41 11.59
CA TYR A 91 -9.60 18.64 12.29
C TYR A 91 -8.58 19.78 12.10
N PRO A 92 -9.06 21.04 12.05
CA PRO A 92 -8.24 22.25 11.93
C PRO A 92 -7.23 22.41 13.07
#